data_AF-A0A7V9BE03-F1
#
_entry.id   AF-A0A7V9BE03-F1
#
_cell.length_a   1.000
_cell.length_b   1.000
_cell.length_c   1.000
_cell.angle_alpha   90.00
_cell.angle_beta   90.00
_cell.angle_gamma   90.00
#
_symmetry.space_group_name_H-M   'P 1'
#
loop_
_entity.id
_entity.type
_entity.pdbx_description
1 polymer ?
#
loop_
_entity_poly.entity_id
_entity_poly.type
_entity_poly.pdbx_seq_one_letter_code
_entity_poly.pdbx_strand_id
1 'polypeptide(L)'
;MLVAGEIVRLGRPSELTASAKAEIRYRRDGELVVLETEEPTRALHDLTSAALAEGGELEGIEVRRATLEDVYLELVDEQPG
;
A
#
# COMPACT_ATOMS: atom_id res chain seq x y z
N MET A 1 -10.15 -14.19 -28.26
CA MET A 1 -9.17 -13.11 -28.44
C MET A 1 -9.60 -11.96 -27.55
N LEU A 2 -8.66 -11.31 -26.85
CA LEU A 2 -8.73 -10.74 -25.46
C LEU A 2 -8.58 -11.86 -24.40
N VAL A 3 -7.44 -12.18 -23.75
CA VAL A 3 -6.15 -11.56 -23.34
C VAL A 3 -6.13 -11.17 -21.85
N ALA A 4 -5.17 -11.80 -21.15
CA ALA A 4 -4.51 -11.47 -19.87
C ALA A 4 -5.12 -11.98 -18.54
N GLY A 5 -4.79 -13.24 -18.20
CA GLY A 5 -4.28 -13.70 -16.89
C GLY A 5 -5.21 -13.57 -15.67
N GLU A 6 -5.85 -14.64 -15.20
CA GLU A 6 -5.29 -15.55 -14.17
C GLU A 6 -4.52 -14.81 -13.06
N ILE A 7 -4.89 -14.86 -11.77
CA ILE A 7 -5.24 -16.04 -10.95
C ILE A 7 -6.18 -15.59 -9.80
N VAL A 8 -7.35 -16.24 -9.66
CA VAL A 8 -8.13 -16.19 -8.40
C VAL A 8 -7.38 -17.05 -7.38
N ARG A 9 -6.55 -16.43 -6.54
CA ARG A 9 -5.74 -17.16 -5.56
C ARG A 9 -6.59 -17.44 -4.32
N LEU A 10 -7.27 -18.59 -4.33
CA LEU A 10 -7.79 -19.24 -3.11
C LEU A 10 -6.60 -19.72 -2.26
N GLY A 11 -5.91 -18.78 -1.61
CA GLY A 11 -4.90 -19.03 -0.59
C GLY A 11 -5.48 -18.86 0.81
N ARG A 12 -4.85 -19.49 1.82
CA ARG A 12 -5.24 -19.30 3.22
C ARG A 12 -5.15 -17.81 3.56
N PRO A 13 -5.97 -17.26 4.48
CA PRO A 13 -5.94 -15.84 4.82
C PRO A 13 -4.52 -15.31 5.11
N SER A 14 -3.67 -16.10 5.76
CA SER A 14 -2.25 -15.78 6.00
C SER A 14 -1.41 -15.49 4.74
N GLU A 15 -1.80 -16.02 3.59
CA GLU A 15 -1.13 -15.80 2.29
C GLU A 15 -1.63 -14.52 1.60
N LEU A 16 -2.87 -14.09 1.89
CA LEU A 16 -3.40 -12.78 1.45
C LEU A 16 -2.80 -11.64 2.27
N THR A 17 -2.49 -11.86 3.56
CA THR A 17 -1.80 -10.85 4.40
C THR A 17 -0.37 -10.61 3.96
N ALA A 18 0.28 -11.61 3.36
CA ALA A 18 1.62 -11.46 2.80
C ALA A 18 1.63 -10.61 1.52
N SER A 19 0.48 -10.47 0.85
CA SER A 19 0.28 -9.64 -0.34
C SER A 19 -0.47 -8.33 -0.06
N ALA A 20 -0.86 -8.09 1.19
CA ALA A 20 -1.58 -6.89 1.59
C ALA A 20 -0.64 -5.68 1.50
N LYS A 21 -0.93 -4.77 0.57
CA LYS A 21 -0.20 -3.53 0.38
C LYS A 21 -0.23 -2.71 1.67
N ALA A 22 0.88 -2.06 1.94
CA ALA A 22 0.99 -1.05 2.97
C ALA A 22 0.73 0.31 2.35
N GLU A 23 -0.02 1.13 3.06
CA GLU A 23 -0.27 2.52 2.74
C GLU A 23 0.63 3.39 3.62
N ILE A 24 1.35 4.31 2.99
CA ILE A 24 2.21 5.30 3.63
C ILE A 24 1.56 6.66 3.41
N ARG A 25 1.26 7.36 4.49
CA ARG A 25 0.73 8.73 4.47
C ARG A 25 1.78 9.67 5.04
N TYR A 26 2.02 10.79 4.39
CA TYR A 26 2.96 11.80 4.86
C TYR A 26 2.59 13.18 4.33
N ARG A 27 3.14 14.23 4.93
CA ARG A 27 3.05 15.59 4.41
C ARG A 27 4.37 16.03 3.78
N ARG A 28 4.27 16.65 2.61
CA ARG A 28 5.38 17.31 1.92
C ARG A 28 4.91 18.70 1.51
N ASP A 29 5.65 19.72 1.92
CA ASP A 29 5.34 21.13 1.61
C ASP A 29 3.90 21.54 1.98
N GLY A 30 3.35 20.94 3.05
CA GLY A 30 1.98 21.17 3.52
C GLY A 30 0.91 20.32 2.84
N GLU A 31 1.24 19.57 1.79
CA GLU A 31 0.31 18.70 1.06
C GLU A 31 0.33 17.27 1.62
N LEU A 32 -0.85 16.67 1.78
CA LEU A 32 -0.98 15.26 2.18
C LEU A 32 -0.76 14.36 0.96
N VAL A 33 0.22 13.47 1.06
CA VAL A 33 0.53 12.45 0.04
C VAL A 33 0.24 11.07 0.63
N VAL A 34 -0.39 10.21 -0.19
CA VAL A 34 -0.72 8.83 0.14
C VAL A 34 -0.11 7.92 -0.92
N LEU A 35 0.62 6.89 -0.49
CA LEU A 35 1.32 5.93 -1.34
C LEU A 35 1.00 4.51 -0.90
N GLU A 36 0.55 3.66 -1.82
CA GLU A 36 0.40 2.23 -1.58
C GLU A 36 1.60 1.44 -2.13
N THR A 37 2.11 0.48 -1.37
CA THR A 37 3.30 -0.29 -1.72
C THR A 37 3.32 -1.67 -1.08
N GLU A 38 3.89 -2.65 -1.78
CA GLU A 38 4.17 -3.99 -1.24
C GLU A 38 5.49 -4.03 -0.46
N GLU A 39 6.36 -3.02 -0.65
CA GLU A 39 7.68 -2.89 -0.03
C GLU A 39 7.77 -1.63 0.87
N PRO A 40 7.01 -1.54 1.98
CA PRO A 40 6.92 -0.32 2.78
C PRO A 40 8.27 0.18 3.31
N THR A 41 9.14 -0.74 3.73
CA THR A 41 10.47 -0.37 4.23
C THR A 41 11.33 0.29 3.16
N ARG A 42 11.28 -0.22 1.92
CA ARG A 42 12.03 0.34 0.80
C ARG A 42 11.48 1.69 0.40
N ALA A 43 10.16 1.79 0.25
CA ALA A 43 9.49 3.04 -0.08
C ALA A 43 9.78 4.14 0.96
N LEU A 44 9.73 3.83 2.26
CA LEU A 44 10.10 4.76 3.32
C LEU A 44 11.55 5.21 3.23
N HIS A 45 12.48 4.28 2.95
CA HIS A 45 13.88 4.60 2.78
C HIS A 45 14.09 5.59 1.62
N ASP A 46 13.46 5.34 0.47
CA ASP A 46 13.59 6.20 -0.71
C ASP A 46 12.98 7.59 -0.46
N LEU A 47 11.79 7.64 0.16
CA LEU A 47 11.10 8.90 0.50
C LEU A 47 11.90 9.75 1.47
N THR A 48 12.39 9.16 2.56
CA THR A 48 13.18 9.88 3.58
C THR A 48 14.53 10.31 3.03
N SER A 49 15.19 9.47 2.22
CA SER A 49 16.43 9.83 1.52
C SER A 49 16.24 11.02 0.58
N ALA A 50 15.14 11.04 -0.18
CA ALA A 50 14.83 12.14 -1.09
C ALA A 50 14.56 13.45 -0.33
N ALA A 51 13.77 13.42 0.74
CA ALA A 51 13.49 14.60 1.55
C ALA A 51 14.77 15.20 2.16
N LEU A 52 15.63 14.34 2.72
CA LEU A 52 16.90 14.77 3.29
C LEU A 52 17.86 15.33 2.23
N ALA A 53 17.87 14.77 1.02
CA ALA A 53 18.69 15.28 -0.08
C ALA A 53 18.27 16.69 -0.52
N GLU A 54 16.98 17.02 -0.38
CA GLU A 54 16.43 18.36 -0.63
C GLU A 54 16.57 19.30 0.58
N GLY A 55 17.13 18.83 1.70
CA GLY A 55 17.27 19.59 2.94
C GLY A 55 15.96 19.78 3.73
N GLY A 56 14.93 19.00 3.38
CA GLY A 56 13.64 19.00 4.04
C GLY A 56 13.44 17.79 4.96
N GLU A 57 12.28 17.75 5.61
CA GLU A 57 11.81 16.63 6.44
C GLU A 57 10.38 16.26 6.02
N LEU A 58 10.03 14.97 6.12
CA LEU A 58 8.67 14.52 5.91
C LEU A 58 7.90 14.63 7.22
N GLU A 59 6.80 15.36 7.21
CA GLU A 59 5.98 15.55 8.41
C GLU A 59 4.87 14.49 8.51
N GLY A 60 4.55 14.08 9.74
CA GLY A 60 3.37 13.24 10.01
C GLY A 60 3.39 11.90 9.27
N ILE A 61 4.58 11.29 9.09
CA ILE A 61 4.71 9.99 8.46
C ILE A 61 3.92 8.95 9.25
N GLU A 62 3.03 8.25 8.56
CA GLU A 62 2.25 7.15 9.08
C GLU A 62 2.28 5.99 8.10
N VAL A 63 2.43 4.78 8.63
CA VAL A 63 2.49 3.55 7.83
C VAL A 63 1.42 2.61 8.35
N ARG A 64 0.49 2.22 7.49
CA ARG A 64 -0.59 1.30 7.80
C ARG A 64 -0.50 0.11 6.86
N ARG A 65 -0.51 -1.10 7.41
CA ARG A 65 -0.67 -2.31 6.60
C ARG A 65 -2.15 -2.69 6.61
N ALA A 66 -2.73 -2.89 5.44
CA ALA A 66 -4.10 -3.39 5.34
C ALA A 66 -4.21 -4.72 6.10
N THR A 67 -5.23 -4.83 6.93
CA THR A 67 -5.54 -6.07 7.64
C THR A 67 -6.23 -7.06 6.70
N LEU A 68 -6.35 -8.31 7.13
CA LEU A 68 -7.13 -9.29 6.36
C LEU A 68 -8.60 -8.93 6.20
N GLU A 69 -9.14 -8.22 7.19
CA GLU A 69 -10.52 -7.75 7.16
C GLU A 69 -10.70 -6.67 6.09
N ASP A 70 -9.76 -5.73 5.98
CA ASP A 70 -9.76 -4.69 4.95
C ASP A 70 -9.71 -5.28 3.53
N VAL A 71 -8.84 -6.26 3.30
CA VAL A 71 -8.71 -6.96 2.01
C VAL A 71 -9.95 -7.78 1.67
N TYR A 72 -10.59 -8.39 2.67
CA TYR A 72 -11.83 -9.16 2.46
C TYR A 72 -13.00 -8.26 2.07
N LEU A 73 -13.09 -7.05 2.64
CA LEU A 73 -14.14 -6.09 2.30
C LEU A 73 -14.02 -5.58 0.86
N GLU A 74 -12.81 -5.28 0.38
CA GLU A 74 -12.60 -4.89 -1.03
C GLU A 74 -13.00 -6.00 -2.02
N LEU A 75 -12.68 -7.26 -1.71
CA LEU A 75 -13.02 -8.41 -2.57
C LEU A 75 -14.53 -8.68 -2.67
N VAL A 76 -15.30 -8.30 -1.66
CA VAL A 76 -16.76 -8.53 -1.62
C VAL A 76 -17.51 -7.38 -2.30
N ASP A 77 -16.97 -6.16 -2.31
CA ASP A 77 -17.58 -4.99 -2.97
C ASP A 77 -17.55 -5.08 -4.51
N GLU A 78 -16.67 -5.91 -5.09
CA GLU A 78 -16.60 -6.15 -6.54
C GLU A 78 -17.55 -7.26 -7.04
N GLN A 79 -18.29 -7.94 -6.16
CA GLN A 79 -19.27 -8.96 -6.55
C GLN A 79 -20.69 -8.39 -6.44
N PRO A 80 -21.28 -7.86 -7.54
CA PRO A 80 -22.71 -7.61 -7.55
C PRO A 80 -23.41 -8.98 -7.42
N GLY A 81 -24.30 -9.09 -6.43
CA GLY A 81 -25.07 -10.31 -6.16
C GLY A 81 -25.94 -10.78 -7.32
#